data_AF-A0A139D3D8-F1
#
_entry.id   AF-A0A139D3D8-F1
#
_cell.length_a   1.000
_cell.length_b   1.000
_cell.length_c   1.000
_cell.angle_alpha   90.00
_cell.angle_beta   90.00
_cell.angle_gamma   90.00
#
_symmetry.space_group_name_H-M   'P 1'
#
loop_
_entity.id
_entity.type
_entity.pdbx_description
1 polymer ?
#
loop_
_entity_poly.entity_id
_entity_poly.type
_entity_poly.pdbx_seq_one_letter_code
_entity_poly.pdbx_strand_id
1 'polypeptide(L)'
;PVELEVFAFGSLCIMAEGRCYLSSYLTDESPNTRGACSPAKAVRWEETPQGLESRLNEVLIDRYGPGESAGYPTLCKGRFEVEGSVYHAIEEPVSLNTLDLLPELKELGISAVKIEGRQRSPAYIADVARTWRQALDRVQASADGFEVDAAWNHTLAGLSEGGLTTIGAYHRKWK
;
A
#
# COMPACT_ATOMS: atom_id res chain seq x y z
N PRO A 1 8.57 -30.38 -8.14
CA PRO A 1 8.11 -28.98 -8.26
C PRO A 1 8.50 -28.19 -6.99
N VAL A 2 8.75 -26.88 -7.13
CA VAL A 2 9.06 -26.00 -5.99
C VAL A 2 7.79 -25.23 -5.63
N GLU A 3 7.48 -25.12 -4.34
CA GLU A 3 6.35 -24.34 -3.84
C GLU A 3 6.60 -22.84 -4.05
N LEU A 4 5.56 -22.10 -4.44
CA LEU A 4 5.64 -20.68 -4.76
C LEU A 4 4.81 -19.85 -3.78
N GLU A 5 5.34 -18.69 -3.41
CA GLU A 5 4.65 -17.65 -2.64
C GLU A 5 4.49 -16.40 -3.50
N VAL A 6 3.33 -15.74 -3.43
CA VAL A 6 3.08 -14.45 -4.09
C VAL A 6 2.66 -13.38 -3.11
N PHE A 7 3.03 -12.13 -3.38
CA PHE A 7 2.54 -10.99 -2.62
C PHE A 7 1.11 -10.65 -3.04
N ALA A 8 0.19 -10.55 -2.07
CA ALA A 8 -1.24 -10.53 -2.32
C ALA A 8 -1.96 -9.32 -1.73
N PHE A 9 -1.46 -8.76 -0.63
CA PHE A 9 -2.04 -7.55 -0.04
C PHE A 9 -1.04 -6.64 0.65
N GLY A 10 -1.29 -5.34 0.58
CA GLY A 10 -0.62 -4.30 1.35
C GLY A 10 0.12 -3.29 0.48
N SER A 11 0.80 -2.34 1.12
CA SER A 11 1.53 -1.29 0.39
C SER A 11 2.68 -1.90 -0.40
N LEU A 12 2.58 -1.87 -1.72
CA LEU A 12 3.62 -2.40 -2.59
C LEU A 12 4.61 -1.28 -2.95
N CYS A 13 5.72 -1.20 -2.21
CA CYS A 13 6.87 -0.46 -2.69
C CYS A 13 7.57 -1.30 -3.75
N ILE A 14 7.08 -1.28 -5.00
CA ILE A 14 7.87 -1.82 -6.12
C ILE A 14 9.19 -1.05 -6.08
N MET A 15 10.28 -1.79 -5.92
CA MET A 15 11.64 -1.25 -5.98
C MET A 15 11.92 -0.78 -7.41
N ALA A 16 11.27 0.29 -7.85
CA ALA A 16 11.81 1.16 -8.87
C ALA A 16 13.03 1.85 -8.22
N GLU A 17 14.19 1.65 -8.83
CA GLU A 17 15.50 1.91 -8.23
C GLU A 17 15.56 3.29 -7.54
N GLY A 18 16.07 3.31 -6.30
CA GLY A 18 16.42 4.55 -5.60
C GLY A 18 15.31 5.22 -4.77
N ARG A 19 14.04 4.80 -4.81
CA ARG A 19 12.96 5.47 -4.03
C ARG A 19 13.22 5.49 -2.52
N CYS A 20 13.66 4.38 -1.94
CA CYS A 20 14.05 4.33 -0.51
C CYS A 20 15.31 5.14 -0.20
N TYR A 21 16.14 5.44 -1.21
CA TYR A 21 17.30 6.31 -1.05
C TYR A 21 16.88 7.76 -0.86
N LEU A 22 15.76 8.19 -1.47
CA LEU A 22 15.21 9.52 -1.24
C LEU A 22 14.83 9.76 0.22
N SER A 23 14.25 8.75 0.89
CA SER A 23 14.02 8.79 2.34
C SER A 23 15.33 8.92 3.13
N SER A 24 16.36 8.17 2.74
CA SER A 24 17.70 8.26 3.36
C SER A 24 18.28 9.66 3.20
N TYR A 25 18.15 10.25 2.00
CA TYR A 25 18.64 11.59 1.69
C TYR A 25 17.92 12.66 2.51
N LEU A 26 16.59 12.57 2.66
CA LEU A 26 15.85 13.58 3.40
C LEU A 26 15.95 13.43 4.92
N THR A 27 16.17 12.23 5.45
CA THR A 27 16.00 11.96 6.89
C THR A 27 17.29 11.52 7.59
N ASP A 28 18.38 11.39 6.85
CA ASP A 28 19.65 10.77 7.27
C ASP A 28 19.50 9.34 7.83
N GLU A 29 18.36 8.70 7.59
CA GLU A 29 18.02 7.38 8.09
C GLU A 29 17.56 6.47 6.95
N SER A 30 18.28 5.35 6.75
CA SER A 30 17.91 4.37 5.74
C SER A 30 16.69 3.56 6.18
N PRO A 31 15.60 3.52 5.38
CA PRO A 31 14.44 2.68 5.69
C PRO A 31 14.81 1.20 5.80
N ASN A 32 15.86 0.76 5.12
CA ASN A 32 16.31 -0.62 5.11
C ASN A 32 16.97 -1.05 6.43
N THR A 33 17.58 -0.11 7.17
CA THR A 33 18.26 -0.40 8.44
C THR A 33 17.46 0.08 9.65
N ARG A 34 16.59 1.08 9.47
CA ARG A 34 15.80 1.70 10.54
C ARG A 34 14.34 1.28 10.53
N GLY A 35 13.87 0.67 9.44
CA GLY A 35 12.56 0.07 9.34
C GLY A 35 11.40 1.04 9.18
N ALA A 36 11.66 2.30 8.82
CA ALA A 36 10.64 3.32 8.55
C ALA A 36 11.03 4.16 7.33
N CYS A 37 10.09 4.35 6.39
CA CYS A 37 10.31 5.22 5.22
C CYS A 37 10.37 6.70 5.60
N SER A 38 9.66 7.06 6.67
CA SER A 38 9.67 8.39 7.26
C SER A 38 9.75 8.20 8.76
N PRO A 39 10.93 8.41 9.38
CA PRO A 39 11.06 8.31 10.83
C PRO A 39 10.17 9.36 11.51
N ALA A 40 9.44 8.98 12.56
CA ALA A 40 8.49 9.87 13.23
C ALA A 40 9.11 11.21 13.68
N LYS A 41 10.39 11.23 14.07
CA LYS A 41 11.12 12.45 14.44
C LYS A 41 11.25 13.49 13.31
N ALA A 42 11.15 13.05 12.05
CA ALA A 42 11.24 13.89 10.88
C ALA A 42 9.86 14.30 10.34
N VAL A 43 8.78 13.72 10.87
CA VAL A 43 7.42 14.00 10.40
C VAL A 43 6.87 15.22 11.11
N ARG A 44 6.34 16.18 10.34
CA ARG A 44 5.57 17.32 10.86
C ARG A 44 4.20 17.38 10.20
N TRP A 45 3.24 17.86 10.98
CA TRP A 45 1.86 18.13 10.56
C TRP A 45 1.56 19.58 10.89
N GLU A 46 1.19 20.37 9.89
CA GLU A 46 1.04 21.82 10.04
C GLU A 46 -0.29 22.26 9.43
N GLU A 47 -1.15 22.86 10.27
CA GLU A 47 -2.39 23.48 9.79
C GLU A 47 -2.06 24.84 9.17
N THR A 48 -2.39 25.00 7.89
CA THR A 48 -2.15 26.23 7.12
C THR A 48 -3.46 26.78 6.56
N PRO A 49 -3.52 28.06 6.13
CA PRO A 49 -4.68 28.59 5.42
C PRO A 49 -5.07 27.80 4.15
N GLN A 50 -4.14 27.03 3.58
CA GLN A 50 -4.34 26.23 2.38
C GLN A 50 -4.78 24.78 2.68
N GLY A 51 -4.79 24.36 3.96
CA GLY A 51 -5.12 23.00 4.39
C GLY A 51 -4.08 22.41 5.34
N LEU A 52 -4.26 21.13 5.68
CA LEU A 52 -3.32 20.38 6.51
C LEU A 52 -2.10 19.98 5.64
N GLU A 53 -0.92 20.48 5.98
CA GLU A 53 0.33 20.08 5.35
C GLU A 53 0.98 18.93 6.12
N SER A 54 1.41 17.91 5.38
CA SER A 54 2.30 16.87 5.89
C SER A 54 3.70 17.08 5.34
N ARG A 55 4.68 17.05 6.24
CA ARG A 55 6.06 17.41 5.94
C ARG A 55 7.00 16.34 6.42
N LEU A 56 8.09 16.16 5.68
CA LEU A 56 9.23 15.34 6.06
C LEU A 56 10.45 16.24 6.14
N ASN A 57 10.92 16.50 7.35
CA ASN A 57 11.78 17.61 7.70
C ASN A 57 11.19 18.94 7.17
N GLU A 58 11.89 19.60 6.25
CA GLU A 58 11.49 20.90 5.70
C GLU A 58 10.79 20.76 4.34
N VAL A 59 10.58 19.52 3.86
CA VAL A 59 9.97 19.24 2.55
C VAL A 59 8.47 19.03 2.72
N LEU A 60 7.67 19.77 1.95
CA LEU A 60 6.23 19.54 1.80
C LEU A 60 6.02 18.23 1.02
N ILE A 61 5.37 17.26 1.66
CA ILE A 61 5.04 15.96 1.04
C ILE A 61 3.65 16.02 0.44
N ASP A 62 2.69 16.58 1.17
CA ASP A 62 1.31 16.67 0.73
C ASP A 62 0.56 17.76 1.47
N ARG A 63 -0.51 18.28 0.86
CA ARG A 63 -1.47 19.21 1.45
C ARG A 63 -2.89 18.69 1.26
N TYR A 64 -3.59 18.45 2.37
CA TYR A 64 -4.92 17.86 2.39
C TYR A 64 -6.01 18.92 2.57
N GLY A 65 -7.10 18.76 1.82
CA GLY A 65 -8.29 19.58 1.96
C GLY A 65 -9.15 19.19 3.18
N PRO A 66 -10.16 20.00 3.54
CA PRO A 66 -11.07 19.66 4.63
C PRO A 66 -11.78 18.32 4.39
N GLY A 67 -11.62 17.38 5.33
CA GLY A 67 -12.25 16.06 5.27
C GLY A 67 -11.52 15.03 4.38
N GLU A 68 -10.42 15.41 3.73
CA GLU A 68 -9.55 14.47 3.01
C GLU A 68 -8.74 13.65 4.02
N SER A 69 -8.60 12.35 3.77
CA SER A 69 -7.81 11.46 4.62
C SER A 69 -6.32 11.73 4.42
N ALA A 70 -5.64 12.09 5.50
CA ALA A 70 -4.21 12.35 5.47
C ALA A 70 -3.39 11.05 5.55
N GLY A 71 -2.62 10.75 4.51
CA GLY A 71 -1.69 9.62 4.48
C GLY A 71 -0.43 9.90 5.29
N TYR A 72 0.21 8.85 5.83
CA TYR A 72 1.50 9.00 6.49
C TYR A 72 2.55 9.56 5.51
N PRO A 73 3.28 10.64 5.85
CA PRO A 73 4.07 11.40 4.88
C PRO A 73 5.28 10.60 4.43
N THR A 74 5.09 9.81 3.38
CA THR A 74 6.13 9.01 2.74
C THR A 74 6.53 9.73 1.47
N LEU A 75 7.81 10.07 1.34
CA LEU A 75 8.29 10.91 0.26
C LEU A 75 7.89 10.43 -1.15
N CYS A 76 7.98 9.12 -1.41
CA CYS A 76 7.60 8.58 -2.72
C CYS A 76 6.09 8.62 -3.00
N LYS A 77 5.26 8.92 -2.02
CA LYS A 77 3.79 8.94 -2.13
C LYS A 77 3.19 10.35 -2.01
N GLY A 78 4.03 11.37 -1.88
CA GLY A 78 3.58 12.76 -1.84
C GLY A 78 2.99 13.26 -3.17
N ARG A 79 2.31 14.42 -3.12
CA ARG A 79 1.89 15.18 -4.30
C ARG A 79 2.91 16.28 -4.57
N PHE A 80 3.47 16.28 -5.78
CA PHE A 80 4.51 17.22 -6.20
C PHE A 80 4.07 17.99 -7.44
N GLU A 81 4.54 19.23 -7.57
CA GLU A 81 4.37 20.02 -8.78
C GLU A 81 5.41 19.61 -9.82
N VAL A 82 4.95 19.12 -10.96
CA VAL A 82 5.77 18.78 -12.13
C VAL A 82 5.16 19.46 -13.34
N GLU A 83 5.93 20.33 -14.00
CA GLU A 83 5.49 21.07 -15.20
C GLU A 83 4.15 21.80 -15.01
N GLY A 84 3.92 22.38 -13.82
CA GLY A 84 2.71 23.13 -13.48
C GLY A 84 1.50 22.27 -13.07
N SER A 85 1.66 20.95 -12.94
CA SER A 85 0.61 20.04 -12.47
C SER A 85 0.98 19.39 -11.14
N VAL A 86 0.04 19.36 -10.18
CA VAL A 86 0.23 18.75 -8.86
C VAL A 86 -0.42 17.36 -8.84
N TYR A 87 0.39 16.32 -8.67
CA TYR A 87 -0.07 14.92 -8.62
C TYR A 87 0.96 14.01 -7.93
N HIS A 88 0.64 12.73 -7.74
CA HIS A 88 1.57 11.72 -7.23
C HIS A 88 2.63 11.38 -8.28
N ALA A 89 3.64 12.23 -8.41
CA ALA A 89 4.65 12.14 -9.46
C ALA A 89 5.55 10.90 -9.38
N ILE A 90 5.70 10.33 -8.18
CA ILE A 90 6.59 9.18 -7.93
C ILE A 90 5.78 7.89 -7.85
N GLU A 91 4.85 7.78 -6.90
CA GLU A 91 4.01 6.59 -6.68
C GLU A 91 2.67 7.01 -6.07
N GLU A 92 1.56 6.42 -6.54
CA GLU A 92 0.25 6.62 -5.93
C GLU A 92 0.16 5.91 -4.56
N PRO A 93 -0.53 6.48 -3.57
CA PRO A 93 -0.70 5.89 -2.25
C PRO A 93 -1.77 4.78 -2.28
N VAL A 94 -1.55 3.72 -3.06
CA VAL A 94 -2.47 2.58 -3.20
C VAL A 94 -1.89 1.31 -2.60
N SER A 95 -2.76 0.41 -2.12
CA SER A 95 -2.37 -0.93 -1.69
C SER A 95 -2.61 -1.97 -2.79
N LEU A 96 -1.76 -2.98 -2.89
CA LEU A 96 -2.09 -4.17 -3.66
C LEU A 96 -3.25 -4.90 -2.98
N ASN A 97 -4.22 -5.37 -3.75
CA ASN A 97 -5.25 -6.31 -3.32
C ASN A 97 -5.53 -7.30 -4.45
N THR A 98 -5.14 -8.57 -4.29
CA THR A 98 -5.30 -9.60 -5.32
C THR A 98 -6.38 -10.63 -4.97
N LEU A 99 -7.37 -10.27 -4.15
CA LEU A 99 -8.47 -11.19 -3.81
C LEU A 99 -9.16 -11.75 -5.05
N ASP A 100 -9.38 -10.91 -6.07
CA ASP A 100 -10.03 -11.31 -7.33
C ASP A 100 -9.21 -12.33 -8.12
N LEU A 101 -7.89 -12.42 -7.87
CA LEU A 101 -6.99 -13.34 -8.59
C LEU A 101 -6.85 -14.70 -7.89
N LEU A 102 -7.54 -14.92 -6.77
CA LEU A 102 -7.43 -16.17 -6.01
C LEU A 102 -7.71 -17.44 -6.85
N PRO A 103 -8.70 -17.47 -7.76
CA PRO A 103 -8.91 -18.62 -8.63
C PRO A 103 -7.71 -18.93 -9.53
N GLU A 104 -7.16 -17.91 -10.21
CA GLU A 104 -5.99 -18.08 -11.08
C GLU A 104 -4.74 -18.45 -10.29
N LEU A 105 -4.52 -17.85 -9.11
CA LEU A 105 -3.40 -18.21 -8.24
C LEU A 105 -3.47 -19.67 -7.77
N LYS A 106 -4.69 -20.18 -7.50
CA LYS A 106 -4.91 -21.59 -7.16
C LYS A 106 -4.62 -22.51 -8.35
N GLU A 107 -5.07 -22.15 -9.55
CA GLU A 107 -4.82 -22.92 -10.78
C GLU A 107 -3.32 -22.99 -11.10
N LEU A 108 -2.58 -21.89 -10.88
CA LEU A 108 -1.13 -21.81 -11.02
C LEU A 108 -0.35 -22.62 -9.97
N GLY A 109 -1.04 -23.18 -8.96
CA GLY A 109 -0.43 -23.97 -7.90
C GLY A 109 0.36 -23.14 -6.89
N ILE A 110 0.01 -21.86 -6.71
CA ILE A 110 0.61 -21.01 -5.66
C ILE A 110 0.27 -21.57 -4.28
N SER A 111 1.30 -21.81 -3.48
CA SER A 111 1.20 -22.51 -2.19
C SER A 111 0.95 -21.55 -1.02
N ALA A 112 1.39 -20.30 -1.16
CA ALA A 112 1.24 -19.28 -0.12
C ALA A 112 0.99 -17.88 -0.69
N VAL A 113 0.26 -17.08 0.09
CA VAL A 113 0.10 -15.64 -0.15
C VAL A 113 0.79 -14.86 0.97
N LYS A 114 1.47 -13.79 0.57
CA LYS A 114 2.17 -12.88 1.46
C LYS A 114 1.42 -11.57 1.61
N ILE A 115 1.30 -11.14 2.85
CA ILE A 115 0.59 -9.93 3.25
C ILE A 115 1.60 -8.98 3.91
N GLU A 116 1.59 -7.71 3.51
CA GLU A 116 2.42 -6.66 4.12
C GLU A 116 1.67 -5.92 5.22
N GLY A 117 2.44 -5.56 6.26
CA GLY A 117 1.90 -4.86 7.41
C GLY A 117 2.96 -4.54 8.45
N ARG A 118 4.09 -3.94 8.05
CA ARG A 118 5.10 -3.49 9.01
C ARG A 118 4.53 -2.42 9.94
N GLN A 119 4.79 -2.55 11.25
CA GLN A 119 4.33 -1.60 12.29
C GLN A 119 2.81 -1.37 12.32
N ARG A 120 2.00 -2.39 11.98
CA ARG A 120 0.54 -2.29 12.04
C ARG A 120 0.00 -2.68 13.41
N SER A 121 -1.18 -2.16 13.75
CA SER A 121 -1.85 -2.46 15.01
C SER A 121 -2.32 -3.93 15.05
N PRO A 122 -2.51 -4.51 16.24
CA PRO A 122 -3.11 -5.84 16.37
C PRO A 122 -4.49 -5.96 15.70
N ALA A 123 -5.29 -4.87 15.72
CA ALA A 123 -6.59 -4.82 15.07
C ALA A 123 -6.46 -4.94 13.53
N TYR A 124 -5.56 -4.17 12.92
CA TYR A 124 -5.25 -4.30 11.48
C TYR A 124 -4.86 -5.74 11.13
N ILE A 125 -3.95 -6.34 11.91
CA ILE A 125 -3.45 -7.69 11.65
C ILE A 125 -4.60 -8.70 11.73
N ALA A 126 -5.46 -8.58 12.75
CA ALA A 126 -6.61 -9.46 12.92
C ALA A 126 -7.60 -9.36 11.75
N ASP A 127 -7.93 -8.15 11.30
CA ASP A 127 -8.90 -7.93 10.23
C ASP A 127 -8.36 -8.41 8.88
N VAL A 128 -7.12 -8.07 8.54
CA VAL A 128 -6.50 -8.53 7.28
C VAL A 128 -6.36 -10.05 7.26
N ALA A 129 -5.83 -10.65 8.34
CA ALA A 129 -5.64 -12.10 8.41
C ALA A 129 -6.98 -12.86 8.33
N ARG A 130 -8.02 -12.37 9.01
CA ARG A 130 -9.36 -12.97 8.98
C ARG A 130 -9.96 -12.91 7.59
N THR A 131 -9.93 -11.74 6.95
CA THR A 131 -10.44 -11.54 5.59
C THR A 131 -9.76 -12.47 4.59
N TRP A 132 -8.43 -12.50 4.60
CA TRP A 132 -7.67 -13.38 3.70
C TRP A 132 -7.89 -14.86 3.99
N ARG A 133 -8.00 -15.26 5.27
CA ARG A 133 -8.31 -16.66 5.62
C ARG A 133 -9.67 -17.09 5.08
N GLN A 134 -10.70 -16.25 5.24
CA GLN A 134 -12.04 -16.52 4.71
C GLN A 134 -12.04 -16.66 3.18
N ALA A 135 -11.32 -15.78 2.47
CA ALA A 135 -11.21 -15.84 1.03
C ALA A 135 -10.46 -17.09 0.54
N LEU A 136 -9.36 -17.45 1.20
CA LEU A 136 -8.59 -18.66 0.92
C LEU A 136 -9.41 -19.93 1.19
N ASP A 137 -10.16 -19.99 2.29
CA ASP A 137 -11.05 -21.11 2.59
C ASP A 137 -12.15 -21.26 1.53
N ARG A 138 -12.72 -20.13 1.08
CA ARG A 138 -13.77 -20.12 0.05
C ARG A 138 -13.24 -20.64 -1.29
N VAL A 139 -12.12 -20.11 -1.79
CA VAL A 139 -11.54 -20.56 -3.07
C VAL A 139 -11.04 -22.00 -2.98
N GLN A 140 -10.60 -22.46 -1.80
CA GLN A 140 -10.19 -23.84 -1.61
C GLN A 140 -11.38 -24.80 -1.73
N ALA A 141 -12.54 -24.45 -1.14
CA ALA A 141 -13.77 -25.25 -1.19
C ALA A 141 -14.39 -25.29 -2.59
N SER A 142 -14.47 -24.16 -3.29
CA SER A 142 -14.90 -24.08 -4.69
C SER A 142 -14.17 -22.95 -5.40
N ALA A 143 -13.39 -23.29 -6.42
CA ALA A 143 -12.79 -22.29 -7.31
C ALA A 143 -13.80 -21.84 -8.38
N ASP A 144 -14.65 -22.76 -8.85
CA ASP A 144 -15.73 -22.46 -9.78
C ASP A 144 -16.76 -21.57 -9.09
N GLY A 145 -17.02 -20.41 -9.70
CA GLY A 145 -17.94 -19.40 -9.15
C GLY A 145 -17.43 -18.65 -7.92
N PHE A 146 -16.11 -18.62 -7.70
CA PHE A 146 -15.54 -17.75 -6.67
C PHE A 146 -15.86 -16.29 -6.95
N GLU A 147 -16.47 -15.63 -5.97
CA GLU A 147 -16.70 -14.19 -5.98
C GLU A 147 -16.17 -13.57 -4.68
N VAL A 148 -15.51 -12.43 -4.82
CA VAL A 148 -15.03 -11.66 -3.67
C VAL A 148 -16.21 -11.07 -2.91
N ASP A 149 -16.26 -11.36 -1.62
CA ASP A 149 -17.27 -10.79 -0.74
C ASP A 149 -17.13 -9.26 -0.67
N ALA A 150 -18.22 -8.53 -0.88
CA ALA A 150 -18.22 -7.07 -0.79
C ALA A 150 -17.74 -6.58 0.58
N ALA A 151 -18.00 -7.36 1.66
CA ALA A 151 -17.50 -7.04 2.99
C ALA A 151 -15.96 -7.11 3.07
N TRP A 152 -15.33 -8.05 2.37
CA TRP A 152 -13.87 -8.15 2.33
C TRP A 152 -13.24 -6.95 1.65
N ASN A 153 -13.77 -6.54 0.49
CA ASN A 153 -13.30 -5.35 -0.21
C ASN A 153 -13.49 -4.09 0.64
N HIS A 154 -14.63 -3.96 1.33
CA HIS A 154 -14.85 -2.82 2.23
C HIS A 154 -13.83 -2.79 3.37
N THR A 155 -13.59 -3.92 4.04
CA THR A 155 -12.59 -4.02 5.11
C THR A 155 -11.18 -3.69 4.59
N LEU A 156 -10.75 -4.32 3.49
CA LEU A 156 -9.40 -4.11 2.96
C LEU A 156 -9.19 -2.70 2.41
N ALA A 157 -10.20 -2.08 1.80
CA ALA A 157 -10.14 -0.69 1.36
C ALA A 157 -9.95 0.26 2.56
N GLY A 158 -10.70 0.06 3.65
CA GLY A 158 -10.54 0.87 4.87
C GLY A 158 -9.18 0.73 5.56
N LEU A 159 -8.47 -0.37 5.30
CA LEU A 159 -7.12 -0.62 5.82
C LEU A 159 -6.01 -0.23 4.83
N SER A 160 -6.37 0.14 3.61
CA SER A 160 -5.43 0.50 2.55
C SER A 160 -5.02 1.96 2.61
N GLU A 161 -3.81 2.24 2.13
CA GLU A 161 -3.37 3.62 2.00
C GLU A 161 -4.29 4.38 1.02
N GLY A 162 -4.63 5.62 1.36
CA GLY A 162 -5.57 6.43 0.57
C GLY A 162 -6.99 5.85 0.46
N GLY A 163 -7.32 4.73 1.11
CA GLY A 163 -8.57 4.00 0.89
C GLY A 163 -8.66 3.32 -0.48
N LEU A 164 -7.55 3.22 -1.21
CA LEU A 164 -7.52 2.78 -2.60
C LEU A 164 -6.73 1.47 -2.75
N THR A 165 -7.20 0.60 -3.64
CA THR A 165 -6.53 -0.66 -3.96
C THR A 165 -6.30 -0.82 -5.46
N THR A 166 -5.30 -1.62 -5.81
CA THR A 166 -4.93 -1.96 -7.18
C THR A 166 -4.56 -3.44 -7.27
N ILE A 167 -4.70 -4.07 -8.44
CA ILE A 167 -4.01 -5.34 -8.73
C ILE A 167 -2.57 -5.10 -9.22
N GLY A 168 -2.08 -3.86 -9.23
CA GLY A 168 -0.69 -3.52 -9.48
C GLY A 168 -0.20 -3.99 -10.85
N ALA A 169 0.93 -4.71 -10.88
CA ALA A 169 1.53 -5.21 -12.11
C ALA A 169 0.63 -6.19 -12.89
N TYR A 170 -0.37 -6.79 -12.25
CA TYR A 170 -1.32 -7.70 -12.92
C TYR A 170 -2.27 -6.95 -13.88
N HIS A 171 -2.44 -5.63 -13.75
CA HIS A 171 -3.15 -4.82 -14.76
C HIS A 171 -2.35 -4.63 -16.05
N ARG A 172 -1.01 -4.72 -15.98
CA ARG A 172 -0.15 -4.42 -17.13
C ARG A 172 -0.03 -5.67 -18.01
N LYS A 173 -0.60 -5.59 -19.23
CA LYS A 173 -0.19 -6.48 -20.32
C LYS A 173 1.23 -6.10 -20.71
N TRP A 174 2.23 -6.82 -20.19
CA TRP A 174 3.60 -6.71 -20.69
C TRP A 174 3.58 -7.17 -22.15
N LYS A 175 3.92 -6.25 -23.07
CA LYS A 175 4.12 -6.55 -24.49
C LYS A 175 5.58 -6.91 -24.74
#